data_AF-A0AAV3QJS9-F1
#
_entry.id   AF-A0AAV3QJS9-F1
#
_cell.length_a   1.000
_cell.length_b   1.000
_cell.length_c   1.000
_cell.angle_alpha   90.00
_cell.angle_beta   90.00
_cell.angle_gamma   90.00
#
_symmetry.space_group_name_H-M   'P 1'
#
loop_
_entity.id
_entity.type
_entity.pdbx_description
1 polymer ?
#
loop_
_entity_poly.entity_id
_entity_poly.type
_entity_poly.pdbx_seq_one_letter_code
_entity_poly.pdbx_strand_id
1 'polypeptide(L)'
;MGRSSPNDKLLLVQALRRRGHVVAVTGDGTNDAPALHEADIGLAMGIAGTEVAKESSDIIILDDNFSSVVKVVRWGRSVYANIQKFIQFQLTVNVAALVINVVAAISAGEVPLNAVQLLWVNLIMDTLGALALATEPPTDHLMLRTPVGRREPLITNIMWRNLIVQALYQVTILLVLNFRGKSLLHLNHESPDRANKTKNTFIFNTFVLCQLFNEFNARKPEEMNVFKGVHKNHLFMGIIGLTAVLQVIIIMFLGKFTTTVRLSWELWLVCIALGIVSWPLAVIGKLIPVPTTPFSDYFTRYFRRRAPRGKRKHYAPLYTPMNYFLMSFIPLFPRLIKIQDYSVNA
;
A
#
# COMPACT_ATOMS: atom_id res chain seq x y z
N MET A 1 26.72 -5.51 29.95
CA MET A 1 27.69 -4.52 30.43
C MET A 1 27.45 -4.32 31.91
N GLY A 2 28.47 -4.46 32.76
CA GLY A 2 28.38 -4.13 34.18
C GLY A 2 29.26 -2.92 34.47
N ARG A 3 28.81 -2.00 35.33
CA ARG A 3 29.54 -0.77 35.73
C ARG A 3 29.98 0.12 34.55
N SER A 4 29.17 0.24 33.51
CA SER A 4 29.43 1.10 32.34
C SER A 4 29.13 2.58 32.64
N SER A 5 30.01 3.48 32.21
CA SER A 5 29.77 4.93 32.23
C SER A 5 28.70 5.33 31.19
N PRO A 6 28.10 6.53 31.29
CA PRO A 6 27.23 7.08 30.25
C PRO A 6 27.87 7.06 28.86
N ASN A 7 29.17 7.38 28.80
CA ASN A 7 29.93 7.43 27.55
C ASN A 7 30.13 6.04 26.94
N ASP A 8 30.25 4.99 27.77
CA ASP A 8 30.35 3.61 27.28
C ASP A 8 29.03 3.14 26.64
N LYS A 9 27.88 3.51 27.22
CA LYS A 9 26.57 3.23 26.65
C LYS A 9 26.41 3.94 25.29
N LEU A 10 26.77 5.22 25.22
CA LEU A 10 26.75 6.00 23.99
C LEU A 10 27.67 5.38 22.91
N LEU A 11 28.90 5.03 23.28
CA LEU A 11 29.86 4.42 22.35
C LEU A 11 29.34 3.10 21.78
N LEU A 12 28.68 2.28 22.60
CA LEU A 12 28.05 1.03 22.13
C LEU A 12 26.96 1.31 21.09
N VAL A 13 26.07 2.26 21.36
CA VAL A 13 24.99 2.64 20.42
C VAL A 13 25.60 3.09 19.11
N GLN A 14 26.58 3.99 19.15
CA GLN A 14 27.28 4.47 17.96
C GLN A 14 27.97 3.33 17.19
N ALA A 15 28.62 2.40 17.89
CA ALA A 15 29.29 1.26 17.28
C ALA A 15 28.29 0.33 16.56
N LEU A 16 27.14 0.04 17.17
CA LEU A 16 26.09 -0.78 16.58
C LEU A 16 25.44 -0.09 15.36
N ARG A 17 25.18 1.23 15.46
CA ARG A 17 24.66 2.03 14.33
C ARG A 17 25.65 2.10 13.17
N ARG A 18 26.95 2.26 13.44
CA ARG A 18 28.02 2.23 12.40
C ARG A 18 28.10 0.88 11.69
N ARG A 19 27.76 -0.21 12.36
CA ARG A 19 27.64 -1.55 11.75
C ARG A 19 26.35 -1.72 10.92
N GLY A 20 25.47 -0.72 10.90
CA GLY A 20 24.23 -0.72 10.12
C GLY A 20 23.04 -1.38 10.80
N HIS A 21 23.14 -1.69 12.09
CA HIS A 21 22.00 -2.17 12.87
C HIS A 21 21.03 -1.02 13.18
N VAL A 22 19.75 -1.37 13.35
CA VAL A 22 18.75 -0.46 13.94
C VAL A 22 18.75 -0.71 15.44
N VAL A 23 19.04 0.32 16.22
CA VAL A 23 19.28 0.20 17.67
C VAL A 23 18.17 0.91 18.42
N ALA A 24 17.48 0.16 19.28
CA ALA A 24 16.58 0.73 20.28
C ALA A 24 17.24 0.67 21.66
N VAL A 25 17.18 1.77 22.41
CA VAL A 25 17.75 1.88 23.76
C VAL A 25 16.62 2.10 24.74
N THR A 26 16.68 1.45 25.89
CA THR A 26 15.81 1.76 27.02
C THR A 26 16.63 2.29 28.19
N GLY A 27 16.09 3.27 28.91
CA GLY A 27 16.74 3.89 30.05
C GLY A 27 15.76 4.69 30.89
N ASP A 28 16.13 4.90 32.15
CA ASP A 28 15.33 5.60 33.15
C ASP A 28 16.11 6.78 33.77
N GLY A 29 17.44 6.69 33.81
CA GLY A 29 18.31 7.72 34.40
C GLY A 29 18.71 8.85 33.43
N THR A 30 19.09 9.99 34.02
CA THR A 30 19.75 11.11 33.31
C THR A 30 21.02 10.69 32.57
N ASN A 31 21.70 9.66 33.11
CA ASN A 31 22.88 9.02 32.52
C ASN A 31 22.60 8.32 31.19
N ASP A 32 21.35 7.95 30.92
CA ASP A 32 20.94 7.27 29.69
C ASP A 32 20.51 8.25 28.60
N ALA A 33 20.26 9.52 28.94
CA ALA A 33 19.78 10.54 28.01
C ALA A 33 20.64 10.67 26.74
N PRO A 34 21.99 10.70 26.78
CA PRO A 34 22.79 10.76 25.56
C PRO A 34 22.62 9.50 24.69
N ALA A 35 22.50 8.33 25.31
CA ALA A 35 22.35 7.06 24.59
C ALA A 35 20.94 6.88 24.02
N LEU A 36 19.90 7.35 24.74
CA LEU A 36 18.52 7.41 24.28
C LEU A 36 18.39 8.31 23.06
N HIS A 37 19.00 9.49 23.10
CA HIS A 37 18.96 10.45 22.00
C HIS A 37 19.74 9.99 20.75
N GLU A 38 20.87 9.30 20.95
CA GLU A 38 21.68 8.79 19.84
C GLU A 38 21.11 7.52 19.19
N ALA A 39 20.22 6.80 19.88
CA ALA A 39 19.58 5.60 19.36
C ALA A 39 18.72 5.90 18.12
N ASP A 40 18.38 4.86 17.35
CA ASP A 40 17.36 5.03 16.30
C ASP A 40 15.96 5.12 16.90
N ILE A 41 15.74 4.54 18.09
CA ILE A 41 14.52 4.66 18.91
C ILE A 41 14.90 4.67 20.41
N GLY A 42 14.58 5.73 21.14
CA GLY A 42 14.71 5.82 22.60
C GLY A 42 13.42 5.45 23.34
N LEU A 43 13.52 4.61 24.38
CA LEU A 43 12.41 4.13 25.22
C LEU A 43 12.63 4.52 26.69
N ALA A 44 11.84 5.45 27.21
CA ALA A 44 11.91 5.84 28.63
C ALA A 44 10.83 5.16 29.48
N MET A 45 11.12 4.96 30.75
CA MET A 45 10.16 4.50 31.76
C MET A 45 9.29 5.69 32.23
N GLY A 46 7.98 5.51 32.33
CA GLY A 46 7.03 6.56 32.68
C GLY A 46 7.02 6.91 34.16
N ILE A 47 7.17 5.91 35.04
CA ILE A 47 7.08 6.06 36.50
C ILE A 47 8.49 6.25 37.09
N ALA A 48 9.41 5.32 36.82
CA ALA A 48 10.78 5.33 37.34
C ALA A 48 11.72 6.25 36.55
N GLY A 49 11.35 6.65 35.33
CA GLY A 49 12.18 7.48 34.48
C GLY A 49 12.24 8.93 34.93
N THR A 50 13.45 9.49 34.91
CA THR A 50 13.70 10.92 35.11
C THR A 50 13.13 11.74 33.95
N GLU A 51 12.73 13.00 34.19
CA GLU A 51 12.21 13.89 33.14
C GLU A 51 13.19 14.08 32.00
N VAL A 52 14.49 14.16 32.30
CA VAL A 52 15.55 14.26 31.27
C VAL A 52 15.59 13.01 30.37
N ALA A 53 15.37 11.82 30.93
CA ALA A 53 15.30 10.58 30.13
C ALA A 53 14.04 10.55 29.25
N LYS A 54 12.89 11.00 29.78
CA LYS A 54 11.62 11.08 29.03
C LYS A 54 11.74 12.07 27.86
N GLU A 55 12.27 13.26 28.10
CA GLU A 55 12.49 14.29 27.06
C GLU A 55 13.49 13.84 25.99
N SER A 56 14.43 12.96 26.35
CA SER A 56 15.43 12.42 25.41
C SER A 56 14.97 11.16 24.67
N SER A 57 13.75 10.68 24.93
CA SER A 57 13.20 9.44 24.35
C SER A 57 12.10 9.71 23.32
N ASP A 58 11.90 8.76 22.40
CA ASP A 58 10.83 8.85 21.39
C ASP A 58 9.50 8.24 21.89
N ILE A 59 9.58 7.28 22.80
CA ILE A 59 8.43 6.52 23.32
C ILE A 59 8.57 6.40 24.85
N ILE A 60 7.50 6.74 25.56
CA ILE A 60 7.42 6.62 27.02
C ILE A 60 6.54 5.43 27.38
N ILE A 61 7.06 4.51 28.19
CA ILE A 61 6.35 3.33 28.69
C ILE A 61 5.65 3.69 29.99
N LEU A 62 4.35 4.00 29.91
CA LEU A 62 3.58 4.52 31.04
C LEU A 62 3.42 3.52 32.20
N ASP A 63 3.48 2.22 31.93
CA ASP A 63 3.25 1.16 32.92
C ASP A 63 4.54 0.56 33.50
N ASP A 64 5.71 1.10 33.14
CA ASP A 64 7.04 0.60 33.53
C ASP A 64 7.24 -0.91 33.32
N ASN A 65 6.48 -1.50 32.39
CA ASN A 65 6.54 -2.92 32.13
C ASN A 65 7.33 -3.19 30.85
N PHE A 66 8.42 -3.95 30.96
CA PHE A 66 9.22 -4.32 29.80
C PHE A 66 8.42 -5.11 28.73
N SER A 67 7.32 -5.78 29.11
CA SER A 67 6.41 -6.41 28.13
C SER A 67 5.77 -5.41 27.16
N SER A 68 5.64 -4.14 27.55
CA SER A 68 5.15 -3.07 26.68
C SER A 68 6.13 -2.78 25.53
N VAL A 69 7.44 -2.98 25.72
CA VAL A 69 8.42 -2.93 24.61
C VAL A 69 8.09 -3.98 23.54
N VAL A 70 7.72 -5.19 23.95
CA VAL A 70 7.33 -6.26 23.01
C VAL A 70 6.06 -5.88 22.26
N LYS A 71 5.08 -5.24 22.92
CA LYS A 71 3.88 -4.72 22.27
C LYS A 71 4.21 -3.64 21.24
N VAL A 72 5.08 -2.69 21.57
CA VAL A 72 5.55 -1.64 20.64
C VAL A 72 6.20 -2.26 19.40
N VAL A 73 7.10 -3.24 19.58
CA VAL A 73 7.73 -3.95 18.45
C VAL A 73 6.69 -4.67 17.59
N ARG A 74 5.70 -5.33 18.20
CA ARG A 74 4.62 -6.01 17.48
C ARG A 74 3.80 -5.01 16.65
N TRP A 75 3.44 -3.87 17.22
CA TRP A 75 2.72 -2.80 16.52
C TRP A 75 3.55 -2.20 15.38
N GLY A 76 4.84 -1.93 15.60
CA GLY A 76 5.74 -1.44 14.55
C GLY A 76 5.82 -2.38 13.35
N ARG A 77 5.94 -3.69 13.60
CA ARG A 77 5.90 -4.72 12.54
C ARG A 77 4.56 -4.75 11.80
N SER A 78 3.46 -4.55 12.52
CA SER A 78 2.12 -4.50 11.92
C SER A 78 1.95 -3.30 11.00
N VAL A 79 2.34 -2.11 11.47
CA VAL A 79 2.28 -0.87 10.68
C VAL A 79 3.11 -1.01 9.41
N TYR A 80 4.33 -1.54 9.51
CA TYR A 80 5.17 -1.77 8.33
C TYR A 80 4.50 -2.71 7.32
N ALA A 81 3.94 -3.85 7.78
CA ALA A 81 3.23 -4.78 6.90
C ALA A 81 1.99 -4.15 6.27
N ASN A 82 1.26 -3.31 7.01
CA ASN A 82 0.06 -2.62 6.51
C ASN A 82 0.41 -1.57 5.44
N ILE A 83 1.52 -0.83 5.62
CA ILE A 83 2.05 0.07 4.61
C ILE A 83 2.40 -0.69 3.31
N GLN A 84 3.02 -1.86 3.42
CA GLN A 84 3.32 -2.68 2.24
C GLN A 84 2.05 -3.12 1.50
N LYS A 85 1.01 -3.56 2.21
CA LYS A 85 -0.29 -3.93 1.60
C LYS A 85 -0.91 -2.75 0.86
N PHE A 86 -0.93 -1.57 1.50
CA PHE A 86 -1.43 -0.35 0.88
C PHE A 86 -0.64 0.03 -0.38
N ILE A 87 0.70 0.01 -0.32
CA ILE A 87 1.54 0.33 -1.49
C ILE A 87 1.30 -0.67 -2.63
N GLN A 88 1.16 -1.97 -2.34
CA GLN A 88 0.85 -2.95 -3.38
C GLN A 88 -0.48 -2.62 -4.08
N PHE A 89 -1.51 -2.30 -3.30
CA PHE A 89 -2.82 -1.92 -3.83
C PHE A 89 -2.70 -0.66 -4.70
N GLN A 90 -2.22 0.44 -4.11
CA GLN A 90 -2.12 1.76 -4.73
C GLN A 90 -1.30 1.73 -6.03
N LEU A 91 -0.18 1.01 -6.03
CA LEU A 91 0.67 0.93 -7.22
C LEU A 91 0.01 0.11 -8.33
N THR A 92 -0.77 -0.93 -7.98
CA THR A 92 -1.53 -1.70 -8.97
C THR A 92 -2.60 -0.84 -9.64
N VAL A 93 -3.37 -0.08 -8.85
CA VAL A 93 -4.41 0.84 -9.37
C VAL A 93 -3.80 1.87 -10.32
N ASN A 94 -2.74 2.54 -9.88
CA ASN A 94 -2.11 3.62 -10.64
C ASN A 94 -1.44 3.12 -11.92
N VAL A 95 -0.73 2.00 -11.87
CA VAL A 95 -0.10 1.40 -13.06
C VAL A 95 -1.17 0.97 -14.05
N ALA A 96 -2.23 0.30 -13.60
CA ALA A 96 -3.31 -0.13 -14.49
C ALA A 96 -4.02 1.07 -15.14
N ALA A 97 -4.39 2.10 -14.36
CA ALA A 97 -5.05 3.31 -14.83
C ALA A 97 -4.20 4.09 -15.84
N LEU A 98 -2.90 4.21 -15.59
CA LEU A 98 -2.00 4.91 -16.49
C LEU A 98 -1.83 4.15 -17.82
N VAL A 99 -1.57 2.84 -17.74
CA VAL A 99 -1.31 2.02 -18.94
C VAL A 99 -2.55 1.96 -19.84
N ILE A 100 -3.74 1.75 -19.28
CA ILE A 100 -4.96 1.70 -20.10
C ILE A 100 -5.22 3.03 -20.82
N ASN A 101 -5.07 4.16 -20.13
CA ASN A 101 -5.33 5.47 -20.71
C ASN A 101 -4.30 5.83 -21.79
N VAL A 102 -3.02 5.54 -21.56
CA VAL A 102 -1.97 5.79 -22.55
C VAL A 102 -2.17 4.92 -23.78
N VAL A 103 -2.40 3.61 -23.61
CA VAL A 103 -2.57 2.69 -24.74
C VAL A 103 -3.84 3.04 -25.52
N ALA A 104 -4.95 3.34 -24.84
CA ALA A 104 -6.20 3.72 -25.49
C ALA A 104 -6.09 5.07 -26.23
N ALA A 105 -5.42 6.06 -25.64
CA ALA A 105 -5.20 7.35 -26.29
C ALA A 105 -4.39 7.22 -27.58
N ILE A 106 -3.32 6.42 -27.57
CA ILE A 106 -2.46 6.21 -28.75
C ILE A 106 -3.18 5.43 -29.85
N SER A 107 -3.98 4.44 -29.47
CA SER A 107 -4.59 3.51 -30.43
C SER A 107 -5.94 3.95 -30.98
N ALA A 108 -6.80 4.52 -30.14
CA ALA A 108 -8.18 4.89 -30.47
C ALA A 108 -8.40 6.41 -30.50
N GLY A 109 -7.44 7.22 -30.05
CA GLY A 109 -7.56 8.68 -29.95
C GLY A 109 -8.48 9.17 -28.82
N GLU A 110 -9.14 8.26 -28.12
CA GLU A 110 -10.07 8.56 -27.02
C GLU A 110 -9.62 7.87 -25.73
N VAL A 111 -9.79 8.56 -24.61
CA VAL A 111 -9.46 8.03 -23.27
C VAL A 111 -10.71 7.41 -22.65
N PRO A 112 -10.68 6.13 -22.25
CA PRO A 112 -11.87 5.43 -21.76
C PRO A 112 -12.30 5.88 -20.36
N LEU A 113 -11.36 6.41 -19.56
CA LEU A 113 -11.62 6.93 -18.21
C LEU A 113 -11.47 8.46 -18.20
N ASN A 114 -12.55 9.15 -17.82
CA ASN A 114 -12.53 10.62 -17.72
C ASN A 114 -11.71 11.09 -16.50
N ALA A 115 -11.19 12.32 -16.52
CA ALA A 115 -10.47 12.93 -15.41
C ALA A 115 -11.28 12.91 -14.10
N VAL A 116 -12.59 13.16 -14.15
CA VAL A 116 -13.47 13.09 -12.97
C VAL A 116 -13.58 11.66 -12.42
N GLN A 117 -13.60 10.66 -13.30
CA GLN A 117 -13.67 9.24 -12.92
C GLN A 117 -12.35 8.78 -12.28
N LEU A 118 -11.21 9.25 -12.79
CA LEU A 118 -9.90 9.00 -12.19
C LEU A 118 -9.75 9.72 -10.85
N LEU A 119 -10.28 10.94 -10.73
CA LEU A 119 -10.32 11.65 -9.46
C LEU A 119 -11.12 10.88 -8.41
N TRP A 120 -12.27 10.31 -8.78
CA TRP A 120 -13.06 9.45 -7.90
C TRP A 120 -12.24 8.26 -7.37
N VAL A 121 -11.53 7.56 -8.26
CA VAL A 121 -10.68 6.43 -7.87
C VAL A 121 -9.55 6.90 -6.94
N ASN A 122 -8.78 7.91 -7.38
CA ASN A 122 -7.58 8.34 -6.67
C ASN A 122 -7.84 9.08 -5.35
N LEU A 123 -8.98 9.75 -5.23
CA LEU A 123 -9.29 10.55 -4.04
C LEU A 123 -10.13 9.78 -3.05
N ILE A 124 -11.15 9.06 -3.50
CA ILE A 124 -12.15 8.48 -2.59
C ILE A 124 -11.88 7.00 -2.39
N MET A 125 -11.80 6.22 -3.46
CA MET A 125 -11.54 4.79 -3.34
C MET A 125 -10.17 4.52 -2.71
N ASP A 126 -9.12 5.20 -3.16
CA ASP A 126 -7.78 4.99 -2.64
C ASP A 126 -7.66 5.42 -1.17
N THR A 127 -8.31 6.53 -0.76
CA THR A 127 -8.31 6.95 0.65
C THR A 127 -9.06 5.96 1.54
N LEU A 128 -10.21 5.46 1.08
CA LEU A 128 -10.99 4.46 1.80
C LEU A 128 -10.22 3.13 1.87
N GLY A 129 -9.64 2.66 0.77
CA GLY A 129 -8.83 1.45 0.73
C GLY A 129 -7.54 1.57 1.56
N ALA A 130 -6.92 2.75 1.58
CA ALA A 130 -5.80 3.05 2.48
C ALA A 130 -6.21 2.86 3.93
N LEU A 131 -7.35 3.43 4.34
CA LEU A 131 -7.87 3.27 5.69
C LEU A 131 -8.15 1.80 6.02
N ALA A 132 -8.74 1.05 5.09
CA ALA A 132 -9.07 -0.36 5.27
C ALA A 132 -7.84 -1.26 5.44
N LEU A 133 -6.79 -1.02 4.65
CA LEU A 133 -5.55 -1.81 4.69
C LEU A 133 -4.58 -1.35 5.80
N ALA A 134 -4.59 -0.07 6.16
CA ALA A 134 -3.76 0.51 7.21
C ALA A 134 -4.15 0.04 8.62
N THR A 135 -5.45 -0.15 8.85
CA THR A 135 -6.05 -0.38 10.18
C THR A 135 -6.14 -1.85 10.56
N GLU A 136 -5.49 -2.74 9.82
CA GLU A 136 -5.48 -4.16 10.18
C GLU A 136 -4.74 -4.41 11.50
N PRO A 137 -5.33 -5.17 12.43
CA PRO A 137 -4.71 -5.44 13.73
C PRO A 137 -3.46 -6.33 13.60
N PRO A 138 -2.53 -6.22 14.55
CA PRO A 138 -1.34 -7.07 14.60
C PRO A 138 -1.71 -8.54 14.72
N THR A 139 -0.94 -9.40 14.06
CA THR A 139 -1.09 -10.87 14.14
C THR A 139 0.18 -11.48 14.74
N ASP A 140 0.03 -12.55 15.53
CA ASP A 140 1.15 -13.15 16.27
C ASP A 140 2.24 -13.75 15.36
N HIS A 141 1.86 -14.17 14.15
CA HIS A 141 2.81 -14.64 13.14
C HIS A 141 3.85 -13.57 12.77
N LEU A 142 3.57 -12.27 12.94
CA LEU A 142 4.54 -11.21 12.69
C LEU A 142 5.75 -11.29 13.62
N MET A 143 5.61 -11.87 14.81
CA MET A 143 6.70 -12.01 15.77
C MET A 143 7.64 -13.16 15.43
N LEU A 144 7.18 -14.16 14.66
CA LEU A 144 7.99 -15.31 14.21
C LEU A 144 8.94 -14.95 13.05
N ARG A 145 8.73 -13.82 12.39
CA ARG A 145 9.59 -13.36 11.29
C ARG A 145 10.85 -12.67 11.81
N THR A 146 11.94 -12.78 11.06
CA THR A 146 13.17 -12.02 11.30
C THR A 146 12.91 -10.52 11.10
N PRO A 147 13.65 -9.63 11.80
CA PRO A 147 13.58 -8.20 11.57
C PRO A 147 13.93 -7.85 10.12
N VAL A 148 13.19 -6.89 9.54
CA VAL A 148 13.46 -6.37 8.19
C VAL A 148 14.75 -5.55 8.21
N GLY A 149 15.67 -5.82 7.29
CA GLY A 149 16.93 -5.09 7.17
C GLY A 149 16.73 -3.63 6.72
N ARG A 150 17.59 -2.72 7.21
CA ARG A 150 17.54 -1.28 6.86
C ARG A 150 17.67 -0.98 5.36
N ARG A 151 18.27 -1.90 4.60
CA ARG A 151 18.51 -1.77 3.15
C ARG A 151 17.59 -2.63 2.30
N GLU A 152 16.62 -3.32 2.90
CA GLU A 152 15.67 -4.11 2.14
C GLU A 152 14.67 -3.18 1.43
N PRO A 153 14.33 -3.48 0.16
CA PRO A 153 13.37 -2.67 -0.58
C PRO A 153 11.98 -2.79 0.05
N LEU A 154 11.28 -1.66 0.17
CA LEU A 154 9.91 -1.62 0.69
C LEU A 154 8.94 -2.45 -0.16
N ILE A 155 9.13 -2.43 -1.49
CA ILE A 155 8.39 -3.27 -2.43
C ILE A 155 9.17 -4.55 -2.66
N THR A 156 8.67 -5.65 -2.11
CA THR A 156 9.29 -6.98 -2.27
C THR A 156 9.03 -7.54 -3.67
N ASN A 157 9.81 -8.56 -4.07
CA ASN A 157 9.59 -9.23 -5.35
C ASN A 157 8.23 -9.94 -5.42
N ILE A 158 7.70 -10.37 -4.27
CA ILE A 158 6.37 -10.96 -4.17
C ILE A 158 5.31 -9.91 -4.52
N MET A 159 5.45 -8.68 -4.01
CA MET A 159 4.58 -7.56 -4.35
C MET A 159 4.66 -7.21 -5.84
N TRP A 160 5.86 -7.19 -6.42
CA TRP A 160 6.05 -6.96 -7.86
C TRP A 160 5.34 -8.00 -8.72
N ARG A 161 5.48 -9.29 -8.39
CA ARG A 161 4.78 -10.37 -9.10
C ARG A 161 3.26 -10.16 -9.02
N ASN A 162 2.72 -9.95 -7.82
CA ASN A 162 1.29 -9.76 -7.61
C ASN A 162 0.78 -8.54 -8.40
N LEU A 163 1.53 -7.45 -8.37
CA LEU A 163 1.24 -6.23 -9.11
C LEU A 163 1.20 -6.47 -10.62
N ILE A 164 2.23 -7.09 -11.18
CA ILE A 164 2.33 -7.30 -12.63
C ILE A 164 1.19 -8.19 -13.12
N VAL A 165 0.88 -9.27 -12.39
CA VAL A 165 -0.22 -10.19 -12.75
C VAL A 165 -1.57 -9.46 -12.74
N GLN A 166 -1.86 -8.69 -11.69
CA GLN A 166 -3.11 -7.96 -11.56
C GLN A 166 -3.21 -6.81 -12.56
N ALA A 167 -2.15 -6.02 -12.73
CA ALA A 167 -2.12 -4.92 -13.69
C ALA A 167 -2.27 -5.42 -15.12
N LEU A 168 -1.58 -6.50 -15.51
CA LEU A 168 -1.70 -7.08 -16.84
C LEU A 168 -3.12 -7.58 -17.12
N TYR A 169 -3.74 -8.23 -16.14
CA TYR A 169 -5.13 -8.67 -16.22
C TYR A 169 -6.11 -7.52 -16.42
N GLN A 170 -6.04 -6.50 -15.56
CA GLN A 170 -6.90 -5.33 -15.63
C GLN A 170 -6.71 -4.60 -16.97
N VAL A 171 -5.47 -4.35 -17.38
CA VAL A 171 -5.17 -3.71 -18.67
C VAL A 171 -5.72 -4.54 -19.83
N THR A 172 -5.53 -5.86 -19.83
CA THR A 172 -5.99 -6.73 -20.91
C THR A 172 -7.52 -6.68 -21.05
N ILE A 173 -8.25 -6.84 -19.95
CA ILE A 173 -9.71 -6.80 -19.98
C ILE A 173 -10.22 -5.44 -20.42
N LEU A 174 -9.66 -4.35 -19.87
CA LEU A 174 -10.14 -3.01 -20.21
C LEU A 174 -9.81 -2.64 -21.65
N LEU A 175 -8.68 -3.11 -22.20
CA LEU A 175 -8.36 -2.95 -23.62
C LEU A 175 -9.33 -3.76 -24.50
N VAL A 176 -9.62 -5.01 -24.15
CA VAL A 176 -10.60 -5.82 -24.87
C VAL A 176 -11.97 -5.13 -24.85
N LEU A 177 -12.39 -4.59 -23.71
CA LEU A 177 -13.62 -3.81 -23.60
C LEU A 177 -13.56 -2.49 -24.37
N ASN A 178 -12.41 -1.83 -24.44
CA ASN A 178 -12.26 -0.59 -25.19
C ASN A 178 -12.41 -0.80 -26.71
N PHE A 179 -11.78 -1.85 -27.26
CA PHE A 179 -11.81 -2.12 -28.70
C PHE A 179 -13.01 -2.96 -29.15
N ARG A 180 -13.37 -3.99 -28.38
CA ARG A 180 -14.45 -4.94 -28.74
C ARG A 180 -15.73 -4.73 -27.93
N GLY A 181 -15.78 -3.79 -27.00
CA GLY A 181 -16.94 -3.59 -26.12
C GLY A 181 -18.24 -3.30 -26.88
N LYS A 182 -18.22 -2.54 -27.97
CA LYS A 182 -19.44 -2.26 -28.75
C LYS A 182 -20.09 -3.53 -29.31
N SER A 183 -19.27 -4.43 -29.85
CA SER A 183 -19.73 -5.71 -30.39
C SER A 183 -20.09 -6.69 -29.28
N LEU A 184 -19.31 -6.73 -28.20
CA LEU A 184 -19.50 -7.66 -27.07
C LEU A 184 -20.76 -7.35 -26.27
N LEU A 185 -21.11 -6.06 -26.16
CA LEU A 185 -22.28 -5.57 -25.44
C LEU A 185 -23.52 -5.43 -26.33
N HIS A 186 -23.45 -5.91 -27.59
CA HIS A 186 -24.52 -5.81 -28.59
C HIS A 186 -25.08 -4.39 -28.76
N LEU A 187 -24.24 -3.36 -28.67
CA LEU A 187 -24.65 -1.94 -28.75
C LEU A 187 -24.81 -1.43 -30.18
N ASN A 188 -24.79 -2.31 -31.17
CA ASN A 188 -24.83 -1.96 -32.60
C ASN A 188 -26.17 -1.32 -33.04
N HIS A 189 -27.22 -1.45 -32.21
CA HIS A 189 -28.55 -0.90 -32.47
C HIS A 189 -28.79 0.48 -31.81
N GLU A 190 -27.87 0.97 -30.97
CA GLU A 190 -27.99 2.28 -30.33
C GLU A 190 -27.31 3.39 -31.15
N SER A 191 -27.67 4.65 -30.87
CA SER A 191 -26.97 5.79 -31.47
C SER A 191 -25.48 5.78 -31.08
N PRO A 192 -24.56 6.16 -31.99
CA PRO A 192 -23.11 6.05 -31.75
C PRO A 192 -22.64 6.76 -30.47
N ASP A 193 -23.24 7.90 -30.13
CA ASP A 193 -22.92 8.67 -28.92
C ASP A 193 -23.37 7.94 -27.64
N ARG A 194 -24.56 7.32 -27.65
CA ARG A 194 -25.05 6.54 -26.51
C ARG A 194 -24.24 5.26 -26.33
N ALA A 195 -23.93 4.55 -27.42
CA ALA A 195 -23.10 3.36 -27.38
C ALA A 195 -21.70 3.64 -26.81
N ASN A 196 -21.08 4.78 -27.17
CA ASN A 196 -19.80 5.22 -26.61
C ASN A 196 -19.88 5.51 -25.11
N LYS A 197 -20.91 6.23 -24.67
CA LYS A 197 -21.12 6.55 -23.25
C LYS A 197 -21.38 5.28 -22.42
N THR A 198 -22.18 4.34 -22.93
CA THR A 198 -22.44 3.05 -22.28
C THR A 198 -21.15 2.24 -22.16
N LYS A 199 -20.35 2.15 -23.24
CA LYS A 199 -19.03 1.50 -23.22
C LYS A 199 -18.10 2.10 -22.18
N ASN A 200 -17.92 3.42 -22.17
CA ASN A 200 -17.00 4.09 -21.23
C ASN A 200 -17.49 3.95 -19.78
N THR A 201 -18.80 4.01 -19.54
CA THR A 201 -19.37 3.76 -18.22
C THR A 201 -19.14 2.33 -17.76
N PHE A 202 -19.29 1.35 -18.68
CA PHE A 202 -19.01 -0.05 -18.40
C PHE A 202 -17.54 -0.30 -18.07
N ILE A 203 -16.61 0.32 -18.81
CA ILE A 203 -15.17 0.26 -18.56
C ILE A 203 -14.86 0.86 -17.18
N PHE A 204 -15.40 2.04 -16.87
CA PHE A 204 -15.23 2.68 -15.57
C PHE A 204 -15.75 1.80 -14.43
N ASN A 205 -16.97 1.25 -14.54
CA ASN A 205 -17.54 0.41 -13.50
C ASN A 205 -16.77 -0.90 -13.31
N THR A 206 -16.34 -1.52 -14.42
CA THR A 206 -15.50 -2.73 -14.38
C THR A 206 -14.16 -2.43 -13.73
N PHE A 207 -13.53 -1.30 -14.04
CA PHE A 207 -12.26 -0.89 -13.43
C PHE A 207 -12.39 -0.71 -11.92
N VAL A 208 -13.42 0.02 -11.47
CA VAL A 208 -13.69 0.21 -10.04
C VAL A 208 -13.93 -1.11 -9.33
N LEU A 209 -14.77 -1.99 -9.87
CA LEU A 209 -15.04 -3.28 -9.25
C LEU A 209 -13.79 -4.16 -9.21
N CYS A 210 -12.98 -4.18 -10.27
CA CYS A 210 -11.68 -4.84 -10.27
C CYS A 210 -10.77 -4.31 -9.15
N GLN A 211 -10.78 -3.02 -8.84
CA GLN A 211 -10.01 -2.51 -7.70
C GLN A 211 -10.59 -2.97 -6.37
N LEU A 212 -11.91 -2.95 -6.22
CA LEU A 212 -12.57 -3.45 -5.01
C LEU A 212 -12.16 -4.92 -4.71
N PHE A 213 -12.13 -5.76 -5.74
CA PHE A 213 -11.69 -7.16 -5.59
C PHE A 213 -10.18 -7.31 -5.40
N ASN A 214 -9.37 -6.46 -6.05
CA ASN A 214 -7.92 -6.43 -5.86
C ASN A 214 -7.52 -5.99 -4.45
N GLU A 215 -8.33 -5.17 -3.78
CA GLU A 215 -8.12 -4.75 -2.39
C GLU A 215 -8.07 -5.97 -1.45
N PHE A 216 -8.94 -6.96 -1.67
CA PHE A 216 -8.85 -8.24 -0.95
C PHE A 216 -7.51 -8.92 -1.21
N ASN A 217 -7.07 -9.02 -2.47
CA ASN A 217 -5.80 -9.65 -2.84
C ASN A 217 -4.58 -8.95 -2.21
N ALA A 218 -4.65 -7.62 -2.05
CA ALA A 218 -3.59 -6.83 -1.44
C ALA A 218 -3.46 -7.02 0.07
N ARG A 219 -4.54 -7.40 0.76
CA ARG A 219 -4.56 -7.65 2.21
C ARG A 219 -3.57 -8.74 2.66
N LYS A 220 -3.45 -9.79 1.85
CA LYS A 220 -2.61 -10.96 2.13
C LYS A 220 -1.73 -11.30 0.93
N PRO A 221 -0.60 -10.58 0.75
CA PRO A 221 0.21 -10.69 -0.46
C PRO A 221 0.96 -12.02 -0.57
N GLU A 222 1.29 -12.65 0.57
CA GLU A 222 2.06 -13.91 0.62
C GLU A 222 1.19 -15.15 0.86
N GLU A 223 0.05 -15.03 1.54
CA GLU A 223 -0.80 -16.17 1.88
C GLU A 223 -1.72 -16.56 0.71
N MET A 224 -1.93 -17.86 0.47
CA MET A 224 -2.86 -18.32 -0.58
C MET A 224 -4.32 -17.99 -0.27
N ASN A 225 -4.72 -18.05 1.01
CA ASN A 225 -6.10 -17.82 1.44
C ASN A 225 -6.35 -16.33 1.74
N VAL A 226 -6.77 -15.60 0.70
CA VAL A 226 -7.08 -14.18 0.77
C VAL A 226 -8.27 -13.87 1.70
N PHE A 227 -9.19 -14.83 1.86
CA PHE A 227 -10.38 -14.69 2.72
C PHE A 227 -10.14 -14.95 4.21
N LYS A 228 -8.94 -15.41 4.59
CA LYS A 228 -8.66 -15.79 5.98
C LYS A 228 -8.71 -14.55 6.87
N GLY A 229 -9.66 -14.55 7.81
CA GLY A 229 -9.84 -13.45 8.76
C GLY A 229 -10.54 -12.22 8.17
N VAL A 230 -11.14 -12.34 6.97
CA VAL A 230 -11.84 -11.22 6.34
C VAL A 230 -13.00 -10.71 7.18
N HIS A 231 -13.86 -11.63 7.62
CA HIS A 231 -15.02 -11.34 8.45
C HIS A 231 -14.68 -10.87 9.88
N LYS A 232 -13.44 -11.04 10.34
CA LYS A 232 -13.02 -10.56 11.67
C LYS A 232 -12.71 -9.07 11.68
N ASN A 233 -12.41 -8.47 10.52
CA ASN A 233 -12.15 -7.05 10.40
C ASN A 233 -13.41 -6.32 9.91
N HIS A 234 -14.25 -5.90 10.85
CA HIS A 234 -15.50 -5.19 10.55
C HIS A 234 -15.27 -3.86 9.84
N LEU A 235 -14.17 -3.16 10.14
CA LEU A 235 -13.84 -1.90 9.49
C LEU A 235 -13.53 -2.11 8.01
N PHE A 236 -12.72 -3.13 7.67
CA PHE A 236 -12.45 -3.50 6.28
C PHE A 236 -13.75 -3.85 5.53
N MET A 237 -14.61 -4.69 6.10
CA MET A 237 -15.89 -5.05 5.48
C MET A 237 -16.83 -3.84 5.32
N GLY A 238 -16.86 -2.95 6.31
CA GLY A 238 -17.64 -1.71 6.27
C GLY A 238 -17.17 -0.78 5.16
N ILE A 239 -15.85 -0.64 4.97
CA ILE A 239 -15.28 0.19 3.90
C ILE A 239 -15.57 -0.41 2.52
N ILE A 240 -15.38 -1.72 2.33
CA ILE A 240 -15.73 -2.40 1.07
C ILE A 240 -17.23 -2.25 0.75
N GLY A 241 -18.09 -2.39 1.74
CA GLY A 241 -19.53 -2.19 1.58
C GLY A 241 -19.87 -0.74 1.21
N LEU A 242 -19.24 0.22 1.89
CA LEU A 242 -19.43 1.64 1.64
C LEU A 242 -18.96 2.03 0.23
N THR A 243 -17.79 1.57 -0.22
CA THR A 243 -17.26 1.86 -1.57
C THR A 243 -18.15 1.24 -2.65
N ALA A 244 -18.66 0.01 -2.45
CA ALA A 244 -19.62 -0.61 -3.36
C ALA A 244 -20.93 0.19 -3.46
N VAL A 245 -21.49 0.62 -2.32
CA VAL A 245 -22.72 1.44 -2.29
C VAL A 245 -22.50 2.79 -2.97
N LEU A 246 -21.38 3.47 -2.67
CA LEU A 246 -21.04 4.73 -3.32
C LEU A 246 -20.86 4.58 -4.84
N GLN A 247 -20.27 3.46 -5.29
CA GLN A 247 -20.16 3.17 -6.71
C GLN A 247 -21.53 3.01 -7.38
N VAL A 248 -22.47 2.29 -6.73
CA VAL A 248 -23.85 2.17 -7.22
C VAL A 248 -24.52 3.54 -7.30
N ILE A 249 -24.35 4.38 -6.27
CA ILE A 249 -24.91 5.74 -6.25
C ILE A 249 -24.38 6.56 -7.42
N ILE A 250 -23.08 6.47 -7.71
CA ILE A 250 -22.45 7.25 -8.78
C ILE A 250 -23.02 6.89 -10.14
N ILE A 251 -23.10 5.59 -10.44
CA ILE A 251 -23.59 5.09 -11.73
C ILE A 251 -25.08 5.34 -11.91
N MET A 252 -25.88 5.22 -10.85
CA MET A 252 -27.34 5.30 -10.94
C MET A 252 -27.87 6.75 -10.88
N PHE A 253 -27.22 7.61 -10.09
CA PHE A 253 -27.73 8.94 -9.76
C PHE A 253 -26.81 10.11 -10.20
N LEU A 254 -25.48 9.94 -10.24
CA LEU A 254 -24.54 11.03 -10.57
C LEU A 254 -24.06 11.01 -12.03
N GLY A 255 -24.86 10.45 -12.94
CA GLY A 255 -24.53 10.35 -14.37
C GLY A 255 -24.17 11.68 -15.04
N LYS A 256 -24.85 12.78 -14.66
CA LYS A 256 -24.58 14.12 -15.19
C LYS A 256 -23.19 14.64 -14.84
N PHE A 257 -22.71 14.39 -13.62
CA PHE A 257 -21.41 14.87 -13.15
C PHE A 257 -20.25 14.01 -13.65
N THR A 258 -20.45 12.69 -13.73
CA THR A 258 -19.40 11.73 -14.09
C THR A 258 -19.41 11.36 -15.58
N THR A 259 -20.31 11.97 -16.36
CA THR A 259 -20.56 11.65 -17.78
C THR A 259 -20.85 10.15 -17.96
N THR A 260 -21.59 9.56 -17.02
CA THR A 260 -21.97 8.14 -17.04
C THR A 260 -23.46 7.95 -17.36
N VAL A 261 -23.78 6.77 -17.90
CA VAL A 261 -25.16 6.34 -18.18
C VAL A 261 -25.54 5.20 -17.24
N ARG A 262 -26.84 5.11 -16.91
CA ARG A 262 -27.35 4.04 -16.06
C ARG A 262 -27.11 2.69 -16.72
N LEU A 263 -26.37 1.82 -16.04
CA LEU A 263 -26.09 0.46 -16.46
C LEU A 263 -27.27 -0.45 -16.13
N SER A 264 -27.59 -1.39 -17.03
CA SER A 264 -28.57 -2.45 -16.74
C SER A 264 -28.01 -3.45 -15.72
N TRP A 265 -28.90 -4.18 -15.06
CA TRP A 265 -28.52 -5.18 -14.06
C TRP A 265 -27.66 -6.31 -14.66
N GLU A 266 -27.87 -6.67 -15.94
CA GLU A 266 -27.07 -7.65 -16.66
C GLU A 266 -25.61 -7.18 -16.80
N LEU A 267 -25.41 -5.91 -17.18
CA LEU A 267 -24.07 -5.33 -17.29
C LEU A 267 -23.38 -5.25 -15.93
N TRP A 268 -24.12 -4.94 -14.87
CA TRP A 268 -23.59 -5.01 -13.51
C TRP A 268 -23.09 -6.40 -13.14
N LEU A 269 -23.85 -7.46 -13.46
CA LEU A 269 -23.42 -8.84 -13.22
C LEU A 269 -22.16 -9.19 -13.98
N VAL A 270 -22.04 -8.76 -15.24
CA VAL A 270 -20.82 -8.97 -16.02
C VAL A 270 -19.63 -8.23 -15.39
N CYS A 271 -19.79 -6.97 -14.96
CA CYS A 271 -18.72 -6.25 -14.27
C CYS A 271 -18.27 -6.97 -12.99
N ILE A 272 -19.23 -7.46 -12.20
CA ILE A 272 -18.95 -8.22 -10.97
C ILE A 272 -18.22 -9.52 -11.29
N ALA A 273 -18.66 -10.26 -12.31
CA ALA A 273 -18.01 -11.50 -12.74
C ALA A 273 -16.56 -11.26 -13.16
N LEU A 274 -16.31 -10.23 -13.99
CA LEU A 274 -14.95 -9.83 -14.39
C LEU A 274 -14.11 -9.42 -13.18
N GLY A 275 -14.72 -8.77 -12.19
CA GLY A 275 -14.05 -8.45 -10.94
C GLY A 275 -13.64 -9.70 -10.14
N ILE A 276 -14.54 -10.66 -9.98
CA ILE A 276 -14.33 -11.91 -9.23
C ILE A 276 -13.19 -12.73 -9.81
N VAL A 277 -13.01 -12.75 -11.14
CA VAL A 277 -11.90 -13.47 -11.80
C VAL A 277 -10.50 -12.99 -11.33
N SER A 278 -10.39 -11.78 -10.76
CA SER A 278 -9.14 -11.32 -10.15
C SER A 278 -8.66 -12.19 -8.97
N TRP A 279 -9.56 -12.86 -8.25
CA TRP A 279 -9.24 -13.74 -7.12
C TRP A 279 -8.56 -15.05 -7.51
N PRO A 280 -9.13 -15.91 -8.39
CA PRO A 280 -8.45 -17.12 -8.84
C PRO A 280 -7.16 -16.78 -9.57
N LEU A 281 -7.12 -15.67 -10.32
CA LEU A 281 -5.89 -15.22 -10.95
C LEU A 281 -4.80 -14.86 -9.92
N ALA A 282 -5.16 -14.24 -8.80
CA ALA A 282 -4.19 -13.97 -7.72
C ALA A 282 -3.62 -15.28 -7.15
N VAL A 283 -4.44 -16.32 -7.01
CA VAL A 283 -4.00 -17.65 -6.54
C VAL A 283 -3.06 -18.29 -7.56
N ILE A 284 -3.40 -18.25 -8.86
CA ILE A 284 -2.56 -18.79 -9.94
C ILE A 284 -1.25 -18.00 -10.04
N GLY A 285 -1.31 -16.67 -9.98
CA GLY A 285 -0.13 -15.81 -9.97
C GLY A 285 0.80 -16.10 -8.81
N LYS A 286 0.28 -16.53 -7.67
CA LYS A 286 1.09 -16.95 -6.51
C LYS A 286 1.88 -18.25 -6.75
N LEU A 287 1.49 -19.08 -7.72
CA LEU A 287 2.24 -20.29 -8.14
C LEU A 287 3.50 -19.96 -8.95
N ILE A 288 3.58 -18.74 -9.52
CA ILE A 288 4.73 -18.32 -10.31
C ILE A 288 5.92 -18.08 -9.34
N PRO A 289 7.06 -18.77 -9.54
CA PRO A 289 8.23 -18.63 -8.68
C PRO A 289 8.80 -17.22 -8.80
N VAL A 290 9.17 -16.67 -7.65
CA VAL A 290 9.69 -15.30 -7.54
C VAL A 290 11.21 -15.33 -7.62
N PRO A 291 11.85 -14.50 -8.47
CA PRO A 291 13.30 -14.43 -8.52
C PRO A 291 13.88 -13.94 -7.19
N THR A 292 15.01 -14.51 -6.77
CA THR A 292 15.69 -14.19 -5.52
C THR A 292 16.34 -12.80 -5.53
N THR A 293 16.65 -12.25 -6.71
CA THR A 293 17.20 -10.90 -6.86
C THR A 293 16.09 -9.84 -6.89
N PRO A 294 16.16 -8.76 -6.10
CA PRO A 294 15.20 -7.67 -6.15
C PRO A 294 14.99 -7.12 -7.58
N PHE A 295 13.73 -7.00 -8.04
CA PHE A 295 13.44 -6.38 -9.33
C PHE A 295 13.98 -4.94 -9.42
N SER A 296 14.02 -4.23 -8.28
CA SER A 296 14.66 -2.91 -8.15
C SER A 296 16.13 -2.91 -8.56
N ASP A 297 16.86 -3.99 -8.32
CA ASP A 297 18.28 -4.10 -8.67
C ASP A 297 18.47 -4.25 -10.17
N TYR A 298 17.51 -4.87 -10.87
CA TYR A 298 17.55 -4.98 -12.33
C TYR A 298 17.41 -3.60 -12.97
N PHE A 299 16.42 -2.81 -12.54
CA PHE A 299 16.25 -1.42 -12.99
C PHE A 299 17.47 -0.56 -12.63
N THR A 300 17.98 -0.68 -11.41
CA THR A 300 19.15 0.08 -10.96
C THR A 300 20.39 -0.26 -11.79
N ARG A 301 20.62 -1.54 -12.10
CA ARG A 301 21.70 -1.98 -13.00
C ARG A 301 21.53 -1.45 -14.41
N TYR A 302 20.30 -1.42 -14.94
CA TYR A 302 19.99 -0.86 -16.26
C TYR A 302 20.32 0.65 -16.33
N PHE A 303 19.83 1.44 -15.38
CA PHE A 303 20.10 2.88 -15.34
C PHE A 303 21.58 3.20 -15.04
N ARG A 304 22.24 2.42 -14.19
CA ARG A 304 23.68 2.58 -13.90
C ARG A 304 24.57 2.27 -15.11
N ARG A 305 24.16 1.35 -15.99
CA ARG A 305 24.87 1.05 -17.25
C ARG A 305 24.81 2.21 -18.25
N ARG A 306 23.69 2.96 -18.28
CA ARG A 306 23.51 4.15 -19.14
C ARG A 306 24.08 5.45 -18.57
N ALA A 307 24.47 5.49 -17.29
CA ALA A 307 25.07 6.68 -16.70
C ALA A 307 26.49 6.95 -17.27
N PRO A 308 26.80 8.19 -17.72
CA PRO A 308 28.12 8.55 -18.25
C PRO A 308 29.22 8.27 -17.23
N ARG A 309 30.38 7.81 -17.72
CA ARG A 309 31.48 7.20 -16.92
C ARG A 309 31.90 8.03 -15.68
N GLY A 310 31.77 9.37 -15.72
CA GLY A 310 32.13 10.27 -14.61
C GLY A 310 31.15 10.31 -13.42
N LYS A 311 29.88 9.91 -13.57
CA LYS A 311 28.86 9.97 -12.48
C LYS A 311 28.62 8.63 -11.77
N ARG A 312 29.31 7.55 -12.18
CA ARG A 312 29.08 6.18 -11.67
C ARG A 312 29.36 5.98 -10.17
N LYS A 313 30.14 6.87 -9.54
CA LYS A 313 30.46 6.83 -8.10
C LYS A 313 29.43 7.51 -7.20
N HIS A 314 28.59 8.40 -7.74
CA HIS A 314 27.54 9.07 -6.95
C HIS A 314 26.23 8.28 -6.86
N TYR A 315 26.08 7.23 -7.66
CA TYR A 315 25.01 6.24 -7.51
C TYR A 315 25.44 5.12 -6.56
N ALA A 316 25.84 5.47 -5.33
CA ALA A 316 25.71 4.59 -4.18
C ALA A 316 24.21 4.49 -3.83
N PRO A 317 23.71 3.46 -3.11
CA PRO A 317 22.28 3.16 -2.98
C PRO A 317 21.57 4.10 -2.00
N LEU A 318 21.86 5.40 -2.07
CA LEU A 318 21.00 6.42 -1.50
C LEU A 318 19.85 6.62 -2.48
N TYR A 319 18.71 6.02 -2.14
CA TYR A 319 17.38 6.39 -2.62
C TYR A 319 17.19 6.32 -4.15
N THR A 320 16.60 5.23 -4.62
CA THR A 320 16.09 5.12 -5.99
C THR A 320 15.11 6.27 -6.28
N PRO A 321 15.14 6.94 -7.45
CA PRO A 321 14.16 7.96 -7.83
C PRO A 321 12.71 7.43 -7.81
N MET A 322 12.52 6.12 -7.93
CA MET A 322 11.24 5.44 -7.75
C MET A 322 10.69 5.56 -6.31
N ASN A 323 11.54 5.59 -5.28
CA ASN A 323 11.11 5.81 -3.90
C ASN A 323 10.65 7.25 -3.68
N TYR A 324 11.27 8.24 -4.36
CA TYR A 324 10.82 9.64 -4.31
C TYR A 324 9.49 9.84 -5.04
N PHE A 325 9.32 9.24 -6.22
CA PHE A 325 8.05 9.26 -6.96
C PHE A 325 6.92 8.63 -6.13
N LEU A 326 7.18 7.49 -5.48
CA LEU A 326 6.22 6.85 -4.58
C LEU A 326 5.94 7.67 -3.31
N MET A 327 6.96 8.34 -2.73
CA MET A 327 6.79 9.21 -1.56
C MET A 327 6.02 10.51 -1.89
N SER A 328 6.11 11.03 -3.12
CA SER A 328 5.31 12.21 -3.53
C SER A 328 3.81 11.95 -3.64
N PHE A 329 3.38 10.68 -3.65
CA PHE A 329 1.95 10.29 -3.62
C PHE A 329 1.45 9.86 -2.23
N ILE A 330 2.21 10.13 -1.16
CA ILE A 330 1.78 9.87 0.23
C ILE A 330 1.60 11.21 0.99
N PRO A 331 0.63 12.09 0.68
CA PRO A 331 0.46 13.32 1.45
C PRO A 331 -0.33 13.18 2.77
N LEU A 332 -0.71 11.96 3.22
CA LEU A 332 -1.73 11.83 4.30
C LEU A 332 -1.36 10.95 5.50
N PHE A 333 -0.24 10.23 5.49
CA PHE A 333 0.04 9.27 6.56
C PHE A 333 0.61 9.84 7.89
N PRO A 334 1.41 10.92 7.92
CA PRO A 334 1.98 11.40 9.18
C PRO A 334 0.96 11.99 10.18
N ARG A 335 -0.29 12.24 9.77
CA ARG A 335 -1.31 12.87 10.63
C ARG A 335 -2.31 11.89 11.27
N LEU A 336 -2.42 10.65 10.78
CA LEU A 336 -3.40 9.67 11.29
C LEU A 336 -2.93 8.93 12.54
N ILE A 337 -1.62 8.91 12.84
CA ILE A 337 -1.08 8.25 14.03
C ILE A 337 -1.40 9.04 15.33
N LYS A 338 -1.86 10.30 15.23
CA LYS A 338 -2.26 11.12 16.38
C LYS A 338 -3.71 10.91 16.86
N ILE A 339 -4.50 10.01 16.26
CA ILE A 339 -5.94 9.90 16.56
C ILE A 339 -6.28 8.66 17.41
N GLN A 340 -5.32 7.78 17.73
CA GLN A 340 -5.61 6.55 18.47
C GLN A 340 -5.47 6.64 20.00
N ASP A 341 -5.18 7.82 20.55
CA ASP A 341 -4.99 8.06 21.99
C ASP A 341 -6.26 8.41 22.80
N TYR A 342 -7.48 8.26 22.23
CA TYR A 342 -8.71 8.69 22.92
C TYR A 342 -9.77 7.62 23.21
N SER A 343 -9.47 6.31 23.13
CA SER A 343 -10.46 5.27 23.51
C SER A 343 -10.03 4.31 24.63
N VAL A 344 -9.13 4.74 25.51
CA VAL A 344 -8.90 4.06 26.79
C VAL A 344 -9.13 5.08 27.90
N ASN A 345 -10.40 5.37 28.16
CA ASN A 345 -10.99 5.88 29.42
C ASN A 345 -12.40 6.44 29.12
N ALA A 346 -13.37 5.55 29.03
CA ALA A 346 -14.78 5.81 29.30
C ALA A 346 -15.44 4.50 29.74
#